data_AF-A0A5C8B9P9-F1
#
_entry.id   AF-A0A5C8B9P9-F1
#
_cell.length_a   1.000
_cell.length_b   1.000
_cell.length_c   1.000
_cell.angle_alpha   90.00
_cell.angle_beta   90.00
_cell.angle_gamma   90.00
#
_symmetry.space_group_name_H-M   'P 1'
#
loop_
_entity.id
_entity.type
_entity.pdbx_description
1 polymer ?
#
loop_
_entity_poly.entity_id
_entity_poly.type
_entity_poly.pdbx_seq_one_letter_code
_entity_poly.pdbx_strand_id
1 'polypeptide(L)'
;MHIKTKTSKFLKNILITTLLGSLMMTASAQNPWQTLATEVKADHPLVKQFQGCVSAVGLNTDLPLLEKTPSISMTGTFLRLNDTGRIRDGYVHTLYVAPDKTMYIIQVGGIAGTQKFFGPLDAAMKCPANPEQK
;
A
#
# COMPACT_ATOMS: atom_id res chain seq x y z
N MET A 1 40.06 -54.00 -54.00
CA MET A 1 41.32 -54.36 -53.32
C MET A 1 41.76 -53.16 -52.49
N HIS A 2 41.90 -53.35 -51.16
CA HIS A 2 42.64 -52.54 -50.18
C HIS A 2 42.30 -51.04 -50.02
N ILE A 3 41.45 -50.66 -49.05
CA ILE A 3 41.75 -50.25 -47.64
C ILE A 3 42.50 -48.90 -47.53
N LYS A 4 41.88 -47.89 -46.91
CA LYS A 4 42.36 -47.23 -45.67
C LYS A 4 41.40 -46.14 -45.17
N THR A 5 40.96 -46.32 -43.94
CA THR A 5 40.40 -45.34 -42.99
C THR A 5 41.42 -44.26 -42.62
N LYS A 6 40.95 -43.02 -42.32
CA LYS A 6 41.39 -42.24 -41.14
C LYS A 6 40.61 -40.92 -40.92
N THR A 7 39.89 -40.90 -39.79
CA THR A 7 39.79 -39.86 -38.74
C THR A 7 39.65 -38.36 -39.05
N SER A 8 38.51 -37.86 -38.53
CA SER A 8 38.37 -36.84 -37.47
C SER A 8 38.80 -35.41 -37.73
N LYS A 9 37.78 -34.53 -37.72
CA LYS A 9 37.73 -33.13 -37.25
C LYS A 9 36.39 -32.56 -37.78
N PHE A 10 35.58 -31.76 -37.12
CA PHE A 10 35.82 -30.69 -36.16
C PHE A 10 34.48 -30.39 -35.47
N LEU A 11 34.56 -29.80 -34.29
CA LEU A 11 33.50 -29.39 -33.37
C LEU A 11 32.18 -28.93 -34.04
N LYS A 12 31.05 -29.50 -33.61
CA LYS A 12 29.73 -28.85 -33.78
C LYS A 12 29.45 -28.02 -32.53
N ASN A 13 29.41 -26.71 -32.75
CA ASN A 13 29.14 -25.68 -31.77
C ASN A 13 27.85 -25.96 -30.99
N ILE A 14 28.04 -25.88 -29.67
CA ILE A 14 27.03 -25.71 -28.64
C ILE A 14 26.27 -24.41 -28.93
N LEU A 15 24.95 -24.50 -29.08
CA LEU A 15 24.06 -23.37 -28.83
C LEU A 15 22.90 -23.87 -27.99
N ILE A 16 23.16 -24.01 -26.68
CA ILE A 16 22.12 -24.16 -25.68
C ILE A 16 21.52 -22.77 -25.52
N THR A 17 20.36 -22.55 -26.14
CA THR A 17 19.56 -21.34 -25.94
C THR A 17 18.87 -21.48 -24.59
N THR A 18 19.59 -21.17 -23.51
CA THR A 18 19.01 -20.98 -22.18
C THR A 18 18.14 -19.73 -22.24
N LEU A 19 16.84 -19.94 -22.46
CA LEU A 19 15.80 -18.99 -22.11
C LEU A 19 15.85 -18.79 -20.58
N LEU A 20 16.71 -17.89 -20.12
CA LEU A 20 16.54 -17.23 -18.83
C LEU A 20 15.27 -16.39 -18.95
N GLY A 21 14.12 -17.01 -18.68
CA GLY A 21 12.91 -16.30 -18.34
C GLY A 21 13.19 -15.51 -17.08
N SER A 22 13.53 -14.23 -17.24
CA SER A 22 13.62 -13.28 -16.15
C SER A 22 12.26 -13.25 -15.47
N LEU A 23 12.14 -13.90 -14.31
CA LEU A 23 11.08 -13.60 -13.36
C LEU A 23 11.27 -12.13 -12.99
N MET A 24 10.56 -11.24 -13.68
CA MET A 24 10.37 -9.87 -13.22
C MET A 24 9.52 -9.98 -11.96
N MET A 25 10.19 -10.06 -10.80
CA MET A 25 9.53 -9.80 -9.53
C MET A 25 9.10 -8.33 -9.56
N THR A 26 7.83 -8.08 -9.85
CA THR A 26 7.21 -6.79 -9.57
C THR A 26 7.26 -6.59 -8.06
N ALA A 27 8.28 -5.88 -7.58
CA ALA A 27 8.32 -5.41 -6.20
C ALA A 27 7.18 -4.40 -6.03
N SER A 28 6.03 -4.87 -5.56
CA SER A 28 5.02 -3.98 -5.00
C SER A 28 5.66 -3.34 -3.77
N ALA A 29 5.99 -2.05 -3.86
CA ALA A 29 6.42 -1.27 -2.71
C ALA A 29 5.26 -1.22 -1.70
N GLN A 30 5.19 -2.21 -0.81
CA GLN A 30 4.22 -2.22 0.27
C GLN A 30 4.53 -1.06 1.20
N ASN A 31 3.60 -0.11 1.29
CA ASN A 31 3.78 1.10 2.05
C ASN A 31 3.87 0.72 3.55
N PRO A 32 4.94 1.07 4.28
CA PRO A 32 5.19 0.55 5.63
C PRO A 32 4.06 0.84 6.62
N TRP A 33 3.26 1.88 6.39
CA TRP A 33 2.12 2.23 7.25
C TRP A 33 0.96 1.22 7.17
N GLN A 34 0.84 0.49 6.04
CA GLN A 34 -0.21 -0.52 5.87
C GLN A 34 0.09 -1.80 6.65
N THR A 35 1.36 -2.11 6.92
CA THR A 35 1.74 -3.27 7.75
C THR A 35 1.63 -2.98 9.24
N LEU A 36 1.64 -1.70 9.65
CA LEU A 36 1.53 -1.29 11.06
C LEU A 36 0.08 -1.18 11.55
N ALA A 37 -0.86 -0.95 10.64
CA ALA A 37 -2.29 -0.87 10.93
C ALA A 37 -3.07 -1.85 10.04
N THR A 38 -3.10 -3.10 10.48
CA THR A 38 -3.68 -4.22 9.70
C THR A 38 -5.21 -4.31 9.83
N GLU A 39 -5.78 -3.90 10.97
CA GLU A 39 -7.19 -4.11 11.29
C GLU A 39 -7.86 -2.86 11.86
N VAL A 40 -9.16 -2.69 11.55
CA VAL A 40 -9.99 -1.62 12.11
C VAL A 40 -10.36 -1.97 13.55
N LYS A 41 -9.80 -1.22 14.51
CA LYS A 41 -10.16 -1.34 15.92
C LYS A 41 -11.38 -0.45 16.22
N ALA A 42 -12.56 -0.93 15.83
CA ALA A 42 -13.80 -0.15 15.89
C ALA A 42 -14.10 0.45 17.26
N ASP A 43 -13.65 -0.18 18.36
CA ASP A 43 -13.86 0.34 19.72
C ASP A 43 -12.88 1.43 20.16
N HIS A 44 -11.81 1.68 19.41
CA HIS A 44 -10.85 2.72 19.76
C HIS A 44 -11.48 4.12 19.61
N PRO A 45 -11.40 5.02 20.61
CA PRO A 45 -12.09 6.32 20.57
C PRO A 45 -11.77 7.16 19.33
N LEU A 46 -10.50 7.24 18.95
CA LEU A 46 -10.09 7.94 17.73
C LEU A 46 -10.59 7.27 16.45
N VAL A 47 -10.72 5.94 16.42
CA VAL A 47 -11.30 5.26 15.26
C VAL A 47 -12.78 5.61 15.16
N LYS A 48 -13.55 5.53 16.27
CA LYS A 48 -14.97 5.96 16.29
C LYS A 48 -15.15 7.42 15.84
N GLN A 49 -14.24 8.30 16.27
CA GLN A 49 -14.27 9.71 15.91
C GLN A 49 -14.00 9.97 14.43
N PHE A 50 -13.04 9.24 13.83
CA PHE A 50 -12.54 9.52 12.48
C PHE A 50 -13.02 8.57 11.37
N GLN A 51 -13.57 7.40 11.71
CA GLN A 51 -14.03 6.41 10.72
C GLN A 51 -15.09 6.96 9.75
N GLY A 52 -15.88 7.92 10.23
CA GLY A 52 -16.89 8.61 9.44
C GLY A 52 -16.36 9.42 8.27
N CYS A 53 -15.12 9.88 8.37
CA CYS A 53 -14.51 10.76 7.37
C CYS A 53 -14.08 10.02 6.11
N VAL A 54 -14.07 8.69 6.15
CA VAL A 54 -13.43 7.86 5.13
C VAL A 54 -14.31 6.67 4.76
N SER A 55 -14.12 6.18 3.54
CA SER A 55 -14.72 4.97 3.02
C SER A 55 -13.72 4.26 2.10
N ALA A 56 -14.06 3.06 1.63
CA ALA A 56 -13.26 2.37 0.63
C ALA A 56 -13.17 3.10 -0.72
N VAL A 57 -14.06 4.06 -0.98
CA VAL A 57 -14.07 4.86 -2.22
C VAL A 57 -13.41 6.24 -2.09
N GLY A 58 -13.08 6.67 -0.87
CA GLY A 58 -12.34 7.92 -0.64
C GLY A 58 -12.72 8.61 0.67
N LEU A 59 -12.65 9.93 0.69
CA LEU A 59 -13.13 10.75 1.81
C LEU A 59 -14.63 11.02 1.71
N ASN A 60 -15.32 10.98 2.83
CA ASN A 60 -16.72 11.37 2.97
C ASN A 60 -16.87 12.84 3.44
N THR A 61 -15.77 13.50 3.76
CA THR A 61 -15.72 14.92 4.15
C THR A 61 -14.49 15.58 3.56
N ASP A 62 -14.56 16.89 3.38
CA ASP A 62 -13.38 17.67 3.00
C ASP A 62 -12.37 17.72 4.15
N LEU A 63 -11.14 17.31 3.87
CA LEU A 63 -10.01 17.37 4.78
C LEU A 63 -8.85 18.15 4.13
N PRO A 64 -8.04 18.87 4.92
CA PRO A 64 -6.91 19.63 4.40
C PRO A 64 -5.88 18.69 3.79
N LEU A 65 -5.74 18.71 2.46
CA LEU A 65 -4.71 17.95 1.75
C LEU A 65 -3.34 18.59 1.94
N LEU A 66 -2.35 17.76 2.27
CA LEU A 66 -0.95 18.18 2.31
C LEU A 66 -0.28 17.93 0.97
N GLU A 67 0.30 18.98 0.40
CA GLU A 67 1.14 18.93 -0.81
C GLU A 67 2.46 18.18 -0.56
N LYS A 68 2.93 18.13 0.69
CA LYS A 68 4.18 17.49 1.08
C LYS A 68 3.93 16.39 2.10
N THR A 69 4.69 15.31 1.98
CA THR A 69 4.69 14.22 2.97
C THR A 69 5.09 14.75 4.34
N PRO A 70 4.26 14.62 5.38
CA PRO A 70 4.62 14.99 6.74
C PRO A 70 5.71 14.05 7.28
N SER A 71 6.45 14.49 8.29
CA SER A 71 7.45 13.67 8.97
C SER A 71 6.76 12.59 9.82
N ILE A 72 6.51 11.42 9.22
CA ILE A 72 5.93 10.27 9.90
C ILE A 72 7.04 9.51 10.64
N SER A 73 6.94 9.48 11.97
CA SER A 73 7.80 8.67 12.83
C SER A 73 7.18 7.30 13.11
N MET A 74 8.03 6.27 13.14
CA MET A 74 7.68 4.93 13.61
C MET A 74 7.23 4.85 15.07
N THR A 75 7.57 5.86 15.87
CA THR A 75 7.15 5.96 17.28
C THR A 75 5.72 6.46 17.47
N GLY A 76 5.07 6.93 16.39
CA GLY A 76 3.67 7.33 16.45
C GLY A 76 2.72 6.12 16.40
N THR A 77 1.44 6.39 16.63
CA THR A 77 0.39 5.37 16.61
C THR A 77 -0.28 5.32 15.25
N PHE A 78 -0.52 4.11 14.73
CA PHE A 78 -1.22 3.88 13.47
C PHE A 78 -2.53 3.15 13.75
N LEU A 79 -3.64 3.71 13.29
CA LEU A 79 -4.98 3.19 13.50
C LEU A 79 -5.70 3.08 12.15
N ARG A 80 -6.10 1.87 11.76
CA ARG A 80 -6.88 1.66 10.53
C ARG A 80 -8.29 2.24 10.71
N LEU A 81 -8.75 3.02 9.74
CA LEU A 81 -10.06 3.69 9.81
C LEU A 81 -11.16 3.00 8.98
N ASN A 82 -10.80 2.26 7.94
CA ASN A 82 -11.77 1.59 7.07
C ASN A 82 -11.33 0.20 6.64
N ASP A 83 -12.30 -0.64 6.33
CA ASP A 83 -12.10 -1.86 5.55
C ASP A 83 -12.39 -1.55 4.06
N THR A 84 -11.56 -2.07 3.18
CA THR A 84 -11.76 -1.99 1.72
C THR A 84 -12.73 -3.07 1.23
N GLY A 85 -12.97 -4.12 2.03
CA GLY A 85 -13.83 -5.24 1.67
C GLY A 85 -13.40 -5.88 0.34
N ARG A 86 -14.36 -6.03 -0.59
CA ARG A 86 -14.13 -6.62 -1.92
C ARG A 86 -13.74 -5.60 -3.00
N ILE A 87 -13.48 -4.34 -2.64
CA ILE A 87 -13.16 -3.30 -3.61
C ILE A 87 -11.68 -3.41 -3.97
N ARG A 88 -11.39 -3.95 -5.16
CA ARG A 88 -10.03 -4.23 -5.64
C ARG A 88 -9.14 -2.99 -5.70
N ASP A 89 -9.70 -1.88 -6.17
CA ASP A 89 -8.98 -0.61 -6.37
C ASP A 89 -9.39 0.43 -5.31
N GLY A 90 -9.73 -0.05 -4.11
CA GLY A 90 -10.18 0.78 -3.01
C GLY A 90 -9.07 1.57 -2.34
N TYR A 91 -9.47 2.51 -1.49
CA TYR A 91 -8.56 3.27 -0.64
C TYR A 91 -8.51 2.70 0.76
N VAL A 92 -7.30 2.47 1.22
CA VAL A 92 -6.94 2.22 2.61
C VAL A 92 -6.73 3.55 3.30
N HIS A 93 -7.36 3.74 4.46
CA HIS A 93 -7.17 4.91 5.30
C HIS A 93 -6.64 4.52 6.68
N THR A 94 -5.54 5.16 7.07
CA THR A 94 -4.90 4.99 8.36
C THR A 94 -4.78 6.35 9.04
N LEU A 95 -5.31 6.47 10.26
CA LEU A 95 -5.04 7.60 11.15
C LEU A 95 -3.65 7.41 11.77
N TYR A 96 -2.76 8.35 11.50
CA TYR A 96 -1.49 8.49 12.18
C TYR A 96 -1.60 9.53 13.29
N VAL A 97 -1.14 9.17 14.49
CA VAL A 97 -1.04 10.06 15.65
C VAL A 97 0.42 10.18 16.04
N ALA A 98 0.99 11.37 15.84
CA ALA A 98 2.37 11.66 16.19
C ALA A 98 2.56 11.76 17.73
N PRO A 99 3.80 11.65 18.24
CA PRO A 99 4.07 11.76 19.69
C PRO A 99 3.64 13.09 20.32
N ASP A 100 3.66 14.18 19.54
CA ASP A 100 3.17 15.51 19.93
C ASP A 100 1.64 15.64 19.83
N LYS A 101 0.95 14.53 19.52
CA LYS A 101 -0.50 14.40 19.30
C LYS A 101 -1.01 15.06 18.03
N THR A 102 -0.14 15.46 17.10
CA THR A 102 -0.56 15.89 15.77
C THR A 102 -1.11 14.71 14.98
N MET A 103 -2.26 14.88 14.34
CA MET A 103 -2.98 13.81 13.66
C MET A 103 -3.06 14.02 12.15
N TYR A 104 -2.92 12.93 11.40
CA TYR A 104 -3.04 12.91 9.94
C TYR A 104 -3.78 11.66 9.47
N ILE A 105 -4.59 11.78 8.44
CA ILE A 105 -5.11 10.62 7.71
C ILE A 105 -4.21 10.34 6.52
N ILE A 106 -3.69 9.12 6.45
CA ILE A 106 -2.91 8.60 5.33
C ILE A 106 -3.87 7.78 4.46
N GLN A 107 -4.04 8.20 3.22
CA GLN A 107 -4.77 7.45 2.20
C GLN A 107 -3.79 6.76 1.28
N VAL A 108 -3.96 5.46 1.05
CA VAL A 108 -3.16 4.66 0.12
C VAL A 108 -4.10 3.81 -0.75
N GLY A 109 -3.90 3.80 -2.06
CA GLY A 109 -4.66 2.94 -2.98
C GLY A 109 -5.18 3.68 -4.21
N GLY A 110 -6.29 3.18 -4.77
CA GLY A 110 -6.83 3.63 -6.05
C GLY A 110 -6.09 3.05 -7.26
N ILE A 111 -6.49 3.48 -8.46
CA ILE A 111 -6.06 2.93 -9.77
C ILE A 111 -4.53 2.97 -9.99
N ALA A 112 -3.80 3.82 -9.26
CA ALA A 112 -2.34 3.92 -9.34
C ALA A 112 -1.62 3.72 -8.00
N GLY A 113 -2.32 3.23 -6.96
CA GLY A 113 -1.70 3.06 -5.63
C GLY A 113 -1.22 4.37 -5.01
N THR A 114 -1.87 5.49 -5.35
CA THR A 114 -1.47 6.83 -4.91
C THR A 114 -1.51 6.97 -3.40
N GLN A 115 -0.57 7.74 -2.85
CA GLN A 115 -0.55 8.11 -1.45
C GLN A 115 -0.90 9.59 -1.28
N LYS A 116 -1.80 9.88 -0.35
CA LYS A 116 -2.17 11.24 0.05
C LYS A 116 -2.17 11.37 1.57
N PHE A 117 -1.92 12.57 2.05
CA PHE A 117 -1.91 12.90 3.47
C PHE A 117 -2.88 14.03 3.73
N PHE A 118 -3.74 13.87 4.72
CA PHE A 118 -4.73 14.87 5.10
C PHE A 118 -4.52 15.28 6.55
N GLY A 119 -4.29 16.58 6.78
CA GLY A 119 -4.06 17.14 8.10
C GLY A 119 -3.25 18.44 8.09
N PRO A 120 -2.83 18.94 9.26
CA PRO A 120 -3.12 18.39 10.59
C PRO A 120 -4.62 18.43 10.90
N LEU A 121 -5.12 17.39 11.56
CA LEU A 121 -6.53 17.29 11.94
C LEU A 121 -6.78 17.95 13.29
N ASP A 122 -7.88 18.67 13.41
CA ASP A 122 -8.34 19.20 14.68
C ASP A 122 -8.84 18.05 15.58
N ALA A 123 -8.37 18.01 16.82
CA ALA A 123 -8.81 17.03 17.81
C ALA A 123 -10.30 17.19 18.20
N ALA A 124 -10.89 18.37 18.00
CA ALA A 124 -12.31 18.62 18.20
C ALA A 124 -13.17 18.21 16.98
N MET A 125 -12.55 17.93 15.83
CA MET A 125 -13.27 17.53 14.62
C MET A 125 -14.00 16.20 14.85
N LYS A 126 -15.27 16.13 14.45
CA LYS A 126 -16.05 14.89 14.46
C LYS A 126 -16.50 14.57 13.05
N CYS A 127 -16.26 13.35 12.63
CA CYS A 127 -16.80 12.86 11.37
C CYS A 127 -18.22 12.33 11.60
N PRO A 128 -19.12 12.51 10.62
CA PRO A 128 -20.47 11.94 10.69
C PRO A 128 -20.38 10.41 10.82
N ALA A 129 -21.29 9.78 11.58
CA ALA A 129 -21.29 8.32 11.67
C ALA A 129 -21.45 7.70 10.26
N ASN A 130 -20.56 6.78 9.89
CA ASN A 130 -20.62 6.14 8.58
C ASN A 130 -21.88 5.24 8.48
N PRO A 131 -22.82 5.50 7.55
CA PRO A 131 -24.03 4.69 7.40
C PRO A 131 -23.78 3.32 6.74
N GLU A 132 -22.62 3.06 6.14
CA GLU A 132 -22.36 1.88 5.31
C GLU A 132 -21.77 0.65 6.04
N GLN A 133 -21.66 0.69 7.37
CA GLN A 133 -21.24 -0.48 8.16
C GLN A 133 -22.42 -1.09 8.92
N LYS A 134 -23.32 -1.76 8.18
CA LYS A 134 -24.38 -2.60 8.76
C LYS A 134 -24.37 -3.98 8.13
#